data_AF-M3GSY2-F1
#
_entry.id   AF-M3GSY2-F1
#
_cell.length_a   1.000
_cell.length_b   1.000
_cell.length_c   1.000
_cell.angle_alpha   90.00
_cell.angle_beta   90.00
_cell.angle_gamma   90.00
#
_symmetry.space_group_name_H-M   'P 1'
#
loop_
_entity.id
_entity.type
_entity.pdbx_description
1 polymer ?
#
loop_
_entity_poly.entity_id
_entity_poly.type
_entity_poly.pdbx_seq_one_letter_code
_entity_poly.pdbx_strand_id
1 'polypeptide(L)'
;MAQRYYLYYKQTGSGNLVVGKPSGYSNFMHNPDAKRMSFILPENQGKAQEAIGRFVQDFQRLNAGRFAIASAVTQVVSQPTPSPGPTPKPPVGGTEPKPPSTTITNSGKIEPEKKDENNAVIIVIAIVLGIVFVPKLLQKRKR
;
A
#
# COMPACT_ATOMS: atom_id res chain seq x y z
N MET A 1 12.82 10.58 1.17
CA MET A 1 12.67 9.12 1.38
C MET A 1 11.70 8.62 0.33
N ALA A 2 11.99 7.50 -0.33
CA ALA A 2 11.12 6.97 -1.38
C ALA A 2 9.91 6.26 -0.77
N GLN A 3 8.76 6.31 -1.43
CA GLN A 3 7.61 5.48 -1.06
C GLN A 3 7.55 4.25 -1.95
N ARG A 4 7.17 3.11 -1.41
CA ARG A 4 6.94 1.86 -2.13
C ARG A 4 5.51 1.42 -1.95
N TYR A 5 4.86 1.10 -3.06
CA TYR A 5 3.55 0.50 -3.07
C TYR A 5 3.69 -1.02 -3.02
N TYR A 6 2.95 -1.66 -2.12
CA TYR A 6 2.88 -3.10 -1.96
C TYR A 6 1.47 -3.57 -2.26
N LEU A 7 1.36 -4.58 -3.12
CA LEU A 7 0.12 -5.27 -3.46
C LEU A 7 0.25 -6.73 -3.05
N TYR A 8 -0.64 -7.15 -2.17
CA TYR A 8 -0.80 -8.53 -1.75
C TYR A 8 -1.92 -9.15 -2.56
N TYR A 9 -1.71 -10.38 -3.03
CA TYR A 9 -2.68 -11.09 -3.83
C TYR A 9 -2.94 -12.49 -3.29
N LYS A 10 -4.06 -13.07 -3.72
CA LYS A 10 -4.42 -14.46 -3.45
C LYS A 10 -4.77 -15.17 -4.75
N GLN A 11 -4.47 -16.45 -4.81
CA GLN A 11 -4.93 -17.31 -5.91
C GLN A 11 -6.41 -17.59 -5.72
N THR A 12 -7.20 -17.41 -6.77
CA THR A 12 -8.63 -17.71 -6.81
C THR A 12 -8.94 -18.88 -7.74
N GLY A 13 -8.08 -19.14 -8.73
CA GLY A 13 -8.22 -20.29 -9.63
C GLY A 13 -7.62 -21.57 -9.07
N SER A 14 -7.98 -22.70 -9.68
CA SER A 14 -7.48 -24.04 -9.30
C SER A 14 -6.17 -24.40 -10.02
N GLY A 15 -5.35 -25.24 -9.40
CA GLY A 15 -4.11 -25.76 -9.98
C GLY A 15 -2.85 -24.94 -9.68
N ASN A 16 -1.74 -25.30 -10.32
CA ASN A 16 -0.44 -24.63 -10.18
C ASN A 16 -0.37 -23.43 -11.13
N LEU A 17 -0.95 -22.31 -10.71
CA LEU A 17 -1.03 -21.10 -11.52
C LEU A 17 0.18 -20.19 -11.29
N VAL A 18 0.76 -19.69 -12.38
CA VAL A 18 1.75 -18.62 -12.35
C VAL A 18 1.06 -17.26 -12.44
N VAL A 19 1.41 -16.34 -11.53
CA VAL A 19 0.91 -14.96 -11.52
C VAL A 19 1.56 -14.14 -12.63
N GLY A 20 0.75 -13.41 -13.40
CA GLY A 20 1.18 -12.42 -14.37
C GLY A 20 1.72 -11.17 -13.69
N LYS A 21 2.89 -10.70 -14.14
CA LYS A 21 3.63 -9.59 -13.53
C LYS A 21 3.45 -8.31 -14.37
N PRO A 22 2.92 -7.21 -13.80
CA PRO A 22 2.93 -5.91 -14.46
C PRO A 22 4.36 -5.44 -14.76
N SER A 23 4.55 -4.70 -15.86
CA SER A 23 5.87 -4.24 -16.33
C SER A 23 5.94 -2.72 -16.48
N GLY A 24 7.17 -2.17 -16.51
CA GLY A 24 7.40 -0.72 -16.61
C GLY A 24 7.32 0.03 -15.28
N TYR A 25 7.47 -0.68 -14.15
CA TYR A 25 7.45 -0.09 -12.81
C TYR A 25 8.86 -0.03 -12.20
N SER A 26 9.21 1.13 -11.62
CA SER A 26 10.54 1.36 -11.04
C SER A 26 10.80 0.43 -9.85
N ASN A 27 11.96 -0.21 -9.83
CA ASN A 27 12.38 -1.12 -8.76
C ASN A 27 11.31 -2.16 -8.40
N PHE A 28 10.64 -2.69 -9.43
CA PHE A 28 9.62 -3.71 -9.28
C PHE A 28 10.21 -4.96 -8.61
N MET A 29 9.51 -5.46 -7.59
CA MET A 29 9.86 -6.68 -6.89
C MET A 29 8.63 -7.56 -6.77
N HIS A 30 8.81 -8.86 -7.01
CA HIS A 30 7.79 -9.87 -6.83
C HIS A 30 8.31 -10.96 -5.89
N ASN A 31 7.58 -11.19 -4.80
CA ASN A 31 7.83 -12.26 -3.85
C ASN A 31 6.64 -13.25 -3.93
N PRO A 32 6.81 -14.43 -4.54
CA PRO A 32 5.75 -15.42 -4.68
C PRO A 32 5.35 -16.06 -3.34
N ASP A 33 6.29 -16.25 -2.41
CA ASP A 33 6.05 -16.89 -1.11
C ASP A 33 5.12 -16.04 -0.24
N ALA A 34 5.38 -14.74 -0.20
CA ALA A 34 4.54 -13.75 0.47
C ALA A 34 3.33 -13.31 -0.36
N LYS A 35 3.16 -13.86 -1.58
CA LYS A 35 2.15 -13.48 -2.57
C LYS A 35 2.03 -11.95 -2.72
N ARG A 36 3.18 -11.31 -2.94
CA ARG A 36 3.32 -9.85 -2.90
C ARG A 36 4.10 -9.31 -4.08
N MET A 37 3.59 -8.24 -4.67
CA MET A 37 4.31 -7.43 -5.66
C MET A 37 4.50 -6.01 -5.12
N SER A 38 5.56 -5.33 -5.54
CA SER A 38 5.80 -3.96 -5.11
C SER A 38 6.63 -3.18 -6.11
N PHE A 39 6.51 -1.85 -6.09
CA PHE A 39 7.33 -0.95 -6.88
C PHE A 39 7.50 0.40 -6.17
N ILE A 40 8.54 1.15 -6.55
CA ILE A 40 8.80 2.48 -6.00
C ILE A 40 7.88 3.50 -6.68
N LEU A 41 7.18 4.28 -5.87
CA LEU A 41 6.31 5.35 -6.33
C LEU A 41 7.13 6.56 -6.78
N PRO A 42 6.70 7.25 -7.85
CA PRO A 42 7.17 8.58 -8.18
C PRO A 42 7.02 9.55 -6.99
N GLU A 43 7.93 10.50 -6.85
CA GLU A 43 7.87 11.52 -5.80
C GLU A 43 6.67 12.47 -5.98
N ASN A 44 6.25 12.69 -7.23
CA ASN A 44 5.06 13.47 -7.53
C ASN A 44 3.79 12.68 -7.19
N GLN A 45 2.97 13.20 -6.27
CA GLN A 45 1.77 12.52 -5.78
C GLN A 45 0.74 12.19 -6.88
N GLY A 46 0.55 13.08 -7.87
CA GLY A 46 -0.37 12.83 -8.99
C GLY A 46 0.11 11.65 -9.85
N LYS A 47 1.40 11.64 -10.19
CA LYS A 47 2.03 10.52 -10.92
C LYS A 47 2.06 9.23 -10.10
N ALA A 48 2.17 9.33 -8.77
CA ALA A 48 2.11 8.17 -7.89
C ALA A 48 0.73 7.51 -7.91
N GLN A 49 -0.34 8.31 -7.82
CA GLN A 49 -1.71 7.79 -7.90
C GLN A 49 -2.01 7.16 -9.26
N GLU A 50 -1.55 7.78 -10.35
CA GLU A 50 -1.67 7.22 -11.70
C GLU A 50 -0.91 5.89 -11.83
N ALA A 51 0.33 5.83 -11.34
CA ALA A 51 1.13 4.61 -11.35
C ALA A 51 0.46 3.48 -10.57
N ILE A 52 -0.12 3.77 -9.40
CA ILE A 52 -0.90 2.81 -8.61
C ILE A 52 -2.11 2.32 -9.41
N GLY A 53 -2.89 3.24 -9.98
CA GLY A 53 -4.08 2.89 -10.77
C GLY A 53 -3.74 1.98 -11.94
N ARG A 54 -2.72 2.35 -12.73
CA ARG A 54 -2.21 1.54 -13.85
C ARG A 54 -1.73 0.17 -13.37
N PHE A 55 -1.00 0.12 -12.25
CA PHE A 55 -0.47 -1.12 -11.69
C PHE A 55 -1.57 -2.10 -11.28
N VAL A 56 -2.59 -1.60 -10.60
CA VAL A 56 -3.77 -2.37 -10.20
C VAL A 56 -4.52 -2.87 -11.43
N GLN A 57 -4.72 -2.02 -12.43
CA GLN A 57 -5.39 -2.38 -13.68
C GLN A 57 -4.62 -3.46 -14.44
N ASP A 58 -3.30 -3.30 -14.60
CA ASP A 58 -2.46 -4.29 -15.26
C ASP A 58 -2.44 -5.61 -14.49
N PHE A 59 -2.38 -5.57 -13.16
CA PHE A 59 -2.47 -6.77 -12.33
C PHE A 59 -3.78 -7.51 -12.59
N GLN A 60 -4.92 -6.81 -12.56
CA GLN A 60 -6.22 -7.41 -12.80
C GLN A 60 -6.34 -7.98 -14.22
N ARG A 61 -5.87 -7.23 -15.23
CA ARG A 61 -5.89 -7.67 -16.63
C ARG A 61 -5.07 -8.93 -16.85
N LEU A 62 -3.86 -9.00 -16.28
CA LEU A 62 -2.96 -10.13 -16.45
C LEU A 62 -3.37 -11.36 -15.64
N ASN A 63 -4.17 -11.17 -14.58
CA ASN A 63 -4.50 -12.21 -13.61
C ASN A 63 -5.99 -12.50 -13.48
N ALA A 64 -6.82 -11.97 -14.39
CA ALA A 64 -8.27 -12.12 -14.37
C ALA A 64 -8.67 -13.60 -14.20
N GLY A 65 -9.56 -13.86 -13.23
CA GLY A 65 -10.06 -15.20 -12.90
C GLY A 65 -9.06 -16.13 -12.20
N ARG A 66 -7.78 -15.75 -12.07
CA ARG A 66 -6.71 -16.60 -11.50
C ARG A 66 -6.19 -16.07 -10.17
N PHE A 67 -6.01 -14.75 -10.07
CA PHE A 67 -5.58 -14.10 -8.84
C PHE A 67 -6.38 -12.82 -8.60
N ALA A 68 -6.61 -12.52 -7.32
CA ALA A 68 -7.29 -11.32 -6.87
C ALA A 68 -6.41 -10.55 -5.88
N ILE A 69 -6.58 -9.23 -5.86
CA ILE A 69 -5.93 -8.37 -4.87
C ILE A 69 -6.56 -8.66 -3.50
N ALA A 70 -5.73 -8.95 -2.52
CA ALA A 70 -6.15 -9.20 -1.14
C ALA A 70 -6.04 -7.94 -0.28
N SER A 71 -4.98 -7.16 -0.48
CA SER A 71 -4.68 -5.93 0.26
C SER A 71 -3.63 -5.13 -0.52
N ALA A 72 -3.59 -3.82 -0.30
CA ALA A 72 -2.48 -3.01 -0.78
C ALA A 72 -2.18 -1.87 0.19
N VAL A 73 -0.90 -1.52 0.33
CA VAL A 73 -0.42 -0.48 1.25
C VAL A 73 0.78 0.24 0.64
N THR A 74 0.93 1.53 0.98
CA THR A 74 2.14 2.29 0.69
C THR A 74 2.99 2.37 1.95
N GLN A 75 4.29 2.17 1.84
CA GLN A 75 5.22 2.37 2.94
C GLN A 75 6.40 3.23 2.51
N VAL A 76 6.92 4.03 3.45
CA VAL A 76 8.18 4.74 3.24
C VAL A 76 9.31 3.74 3.32
N VAL A 77 10.21 3.76 2.35
CA VAL A 77 11.42 2.94 2.35
C VAL A 77 12.62 3.86 2.51
N SER A 78 13.39 3.61 3.56
CA SER A 78 14.72 4.15 3.70
C SER A 78 15.58 3.46 2.63
N GLN A 79 16.02 4.21 1.63
CA GLN A 79 17.13 3.75 0.81
C GLN A 79 18.34 3.67 1.75
N PRO A 80 19.06 2.54 1.83
CA PRO A 80 20.29 2.52 2.61
C PRO A 80 21.17 3.63 2.04
N THR A 81 21.52 4.60 2.88
CA THR A 81 22.59 5.53 2.58
C THR A 81 23.78 4.67 2.19
N PRO A 82 24.42 4.88 1.02
CA PRO A 82 25.68 4.22 0.75
C PRO A 82 26.58 4.48 1.96
N SER A 83 26.99 3.40 2.64
CA SER A 83 27.89 3.52 3.77
C SER A 83 29.12 4.27 3.26
N PRO A 84 29.53 5.39 3.90
CA PRO A 84 30.79 6.00 3.58
C PRO A 84 31.84 4.90 3.66
N GLY A 85 32.60 4.70 2.57
CA GLY A 85 33.75 3.80 2.60
C GLY A 85 34.66 4.14 3.80
N PRO A 86 35.47 3.19 4.27
CA PRO A 86 36.20 3.31 5.53
C PRO A 86 36.94 4.65 5.61
N THR A 87 36.44 5.54 6.47
CA THR A 87 37.09 6.81 6.78
C THR A 87 38.44 6.53 7.46
N PRO A 88 39.54 7.16 7.04
CA PRO A 88 40.82 7.05 7.74
C PRO A 88 40.64 7.46 9.21
N LYS A 89 41.11 6.59 10.11
CA LYS A 89 40.98 6.71 11.57
C LYS A 89 41.72 7.98 12.07
N PRO A 90 41.05 8.97 12.68
CA PRO A 90 41.73 10.05 13.37
C PRO A 90 42.29 9.58 14.73
N PRO A 91 43.31 10.26 15.28
CA PRO A 91 44.01 9.81 16.48
C PRO A 91 43.09 9.88 17.71
N VAL A 92 43.26 8.90 18.60
CA VAL A 92 42.51 8.70 19.85
C VAL A 92 43.00 9.64 20.95
N GLY A 93 42.07 10.22 21.71
CA GLY A 93 42.34 10.78 23.04
C GLY A 93 41.28 11.76 23.54
N GLY A 94 40.55 11.39 24.60
CA GLY A 94 39.74 12.34 25.40
C GLY A 94 38.43 11.77 25.96
N THR A 95 38.49 11.38 27.22
CA THR A 95 37.52 10.73 28.14
C THR A 95 36.14 11.41 28.34
N GLU A 96 35.07 10.58 28.40
CA GLU A 96 33.71 10.61 29.04
C GLU A 96 33.10 11.89 29.69
N PRO A 97 31.74 12.03 29.85
CA PRO A 97 30.75 10.97 30.13
C PRO A 97 29.35 11.04 29.42
N LYS A 98 28.68 9.89 29.38
CA LYS A 98 27.22 9.68 29.12
C LYS A 98 26.46 9.94 30.45
N PRO A 99 25.22 10.51 30.53
CA PRO A 99 23.95 9.90 30.03
C PRO A 99 22.78 10.92 29.79
N PRO A 100 21.49 10.53 29.63
CA PRO A 100 20.89 9.25 29.23
C PRO A 100 20.08 9.35 27.92
N SER A 101 19.64 8.17 27.48
CA SER A 101 18.75 7.90 26.35
C SER A 101 17.47 8.76 26.39
N THR A 102 17.18 9.49 25.32
CA THR A 102 15.81 9.93 25.05
C THR A 102 14.99 8.71 24.66
N THR A 103 14.36 8.11 25.66
CA THR A 103 13.21 7.24 25.45
C THR A 103 12.19 8.05 24.65
N ILE A 104 12.01 7.70 23.38
CA ILE A 104 10.85 8.15 22.62
C ILE A 104 9.64 7.57 23.34
N THR A 105 8.90 8.45 24.01
CA THR A 105 7.58 8.20 24.58
C THR A 105 6.68 7.63 23.50
N ASN A 106 6.57 6.30 23.50
CA ASN A 106 5.50 5.58 22.80
C ASN A 106 4.26 5.63 23.70
N SER A 107 3.72 6.84 23.91
CA SER A 107 2.38 7.04 24.48
C SER A 107 1.43 7.36 23.34
N GLY A 108 1.26 6.39 22.46
CA GLY A 108 0.15 6.29 21.53
C GLY A 108 -0.53 4.95 21.80
N LYS A 109 -1.18 4.84 22.96
CA LYS A 109 -2.11 3.76 23.30
C LYS A 109 -3.19 3.74 22.21
N ILE A 110 -3.01 2.94 21.15
CA ILE A 110 -4.14 2.41 20.40
C ILE A 110 -4.51 1.08 21.03
N GLU A 111 -5.17 1.22 22.18
CA GLU A 111 -6.22 0.32 22.59
C GLU A 111 -7.07 0.01 21.35
N PRO A 112 -7.37 -1.26 21.03
CA PRO A 112 -8.22 -1.56 19.90
C PRO A 112 -9.63 -1.07 20.27
N GLU A 113 -10.01 0.11 19.81
CA GLU A 113 -11.41 0.49 19.73
C GLU A 113 -12.08 -0.49 18.75
N LYS A 114 -12.79 -1.45 19.35
CA LYS A 114 -13.90 -2.11 18.70
C LYS A 114 -14.97 -1.07 18.39
N LYS A 115 -15.64 -1.28 17.25
CA LYS A 115 -16.85 -0.63 16.69
C LYS A 115 -16.50 0.38 15.58
N ASP A 116 -17.12 0.38 14.41
CA ASP A 116 -18.53 0.08 14.12
C ASP A 116 -18.70 -0.64 12.77
N GLU A 117 -19.21 -1.87 12.82
CA GLU A 117 -19.75 -2.59 11.65
C GLU A 117 -20.98 -1.86 11.06
N ASN A 118 -21.62 -0.99 11.85
CA ASN A 118 -22.78 -0.19 11.43
C ASN A 118 -22.44 0.82 10.33
N ASN A 119 -21.27 1.46 10.35
CA ASN A 119 -20.95 2.48 9.34
C ASN A 119 -20.76 1.86 7.95
N ALA A 120 -20.17 0.67 7.86
CA ALA A 120 -20.05 -0.05 6.60
C ALA A 120 -21.43 -0.47 6.05
N VAL A 121 -22.32 -0.97 6.92
CA VAL A 121 -23.68 -1.36 6.53
C VAL A 121 -24.52 -0.15 6.12
N ILE A 122 -24.42 0.99 6.83
CA ILE A 122 -25.11 2.24 6.48
C ILE A 122 -24.66 2.77 5.12
N ILE A 123 -23.35 2.75 4.83
CA ILE A 123 -22.81 3.19 3.53
C ILE A 123 -23.33 2.28 2.40
N VAL A 124 -23.36 0.96 2.60
CA VAL A 124 -23.89 0.02 1.60
C VAL A 124 -25.39 0.22 1.37
N ILE A 125 -26.19 0.41 2.43
CA ILE A 125 -27.63 0.68 2.31
C ILE A 125 -27.88 2.01 1.59
N ALA A 126 -27.11 3.06 1.90
CA ALA A 126 -27.23 4.36 1.25
C ALA A 126 -26.94 4.32 -0.25
N ILE A 127 -25.93 3.55 -0.67
CA ILE A 127 -25.59 3.36 -2.09
C ILE A 127 -26.72 2.62 -2.82
N VAL A 128 -27.25 1.54 -2.22
CA VAL A 128 -28.34 0.76 -2.84
C VAL A 128 -29.62 1.59 -2.97
N LEU A 129 -30.00 2.34 -1.94
CA LEU A 129 -31.16 3.23 -2.00
C LEU A 129 -30.97 4.35 -3.03
N GLY A 130 -29.76 4.94 -3.11
CA GLY A 130 -29.42 5.93 -4.13
C GLY A 130 -29.59 5.40 -5.55
N ILE A 131 -29.04 4.21 -5.85
CA ILE A 131 -29.12 3.62 -7.20
C ILE A 131 -30.56 3.25 -7.58
N VAL A 132 -31.39 2.83 -6.63
CA VAL A 132 -32.79 2.43 -6.93
C VAL A 132 -33.72 3.63 -7.03
N PHE A 133 -33.58 4.65 -6.16
CA PHE A 133 -34.51 5.77 -6.10
C PHE A 133 -34.14 6.96 -7.00
N VAL A 134 -32.85 7.22 -7.24
CA VAL A 134 -32.40 8.33 -8.12
C VAL A 134 -32.96 8.20 -9.54
N PRO A 135 -32.90 7.04 -10.23
CA PRO A 135 -33.49 6.92 -11.56
C PRO A 135 -35.02 7.04 -11.55
N LYS A 136 -35.71 6.56 -10.50
CA LYS A 136 -37.17 6.71 -10.37
C LYS A 136 -37.61 8.17 -10.14
N LEU A 137 -36.83 8.96 -9.41
CA LEU A 137 -37.11 10.38 -9.17
C LEU A 137 -36.83 11.24 -10.42
N LEU A 138 -35.79 10.89 -11.19
CA LEU A 138 -35.46 11.57 -12.44
C LEU A 138 -36.44 11.26 -13.58
N GLN A 139 -37.04 10.06 -13.59
CA GLN A 139 -38.12 9.72 -14.55
C GLN A 139 -39.43 10.46 -14.28
N LYS A 140 -39.76 10.75 -13.01
CA LYS A 140 -40.98 11.52 -12.67
C LYS A 140 -40.91 13.00 -13.04
N ARG A 141 -39.71 13.56 -13.28
CA ARG A 141 -39.52 14.98 -13.62
C ARG A 141 -39.54 15.29 -15.12
N LYS A 142 -39.66 14.25 -15.97
CA LYS A 142 -39.68 14.36 -17.44
C LYS A 142 -41.09 14.17 -18.05
N ARG A 143 -42.16 14.19 -17.26
CA ARG A 143 -43.54 14.29 -17.73
C ARG A 143 -44.15 15.59 -17.24
#